data_AF-A0A0D2FKZ7-F1
#
_entry.id   AF-A0A0D2FKZ7-F1
#
_cell.length_a   1.000
_cell.length_b   1.000
_cell.length_c   1.000
_cell.angle_alpha   90.00
_cell.angle_beta   90.00
_cell.angle_gamma   90.00
#
_symmetry.space_group_name_H-M   'P 1'
#
loop_
_entity.id
_entity.type
_entity.pdbx_description
1 polymer ?
#
loop_
_entity_poly.entity_id
_entity_poly.type
_entity_poly.pdbx_seq_one_letter_code
_entity_poly.pdbx_strand_id
1 'polypeptide(L)'
;MNSRRGELTRRHRRQLSRGHSNGYPNTDDDSENSRCPSPLLTVEGGYRVDPFTRYPVARATKGVRFMADYYIQIWAPQQAQAFSVQNGRNSLLALILPLAFENSMLFEATIAMTRAAWVLRRGTEPFADKMLLRHRGVAMKELRDGLVATQPPSQDLVLLTMSTLLTLNYMINDVQPFEVHLHALESMLATATGDSDVRNFVRGRVLAFGVMASFLQAHQPSYASRVNEKGHRISTLTYPGHPFPPDLCAVIARLPEGFGEVALSRGMAVELISFLVKLTELITWIATLENAGGQSTTAGTAASARASEPAPSRPDMTIQRAIYDLQCLLALPLTPPEGQMVRALLAFCLHLYNEMTFHIPLARPLRPLLEVFTAHHTELPRPPWLQRCLYWCAMVVAGAWDTQIDASPERHVVLDRLAARLPEARSWADTEALMRKFLWVDRLADEWEVCWRAAAFRSRRQRRGASQMASLSHLLIESARESETSSSVE
;
A
#
# COMPACT_ATOMS: atom_id res chain seq x y z
N MET A 1 -33.91 -46.50 34.70
CA MET A 1 -33.98 -46.75 36.16
C MET A 1 -32.55 -46.86 36.66
N ASN A 2 -32.06 -45.82 37.33
CA ASN A 2 -31.82 -45.78 38.79
C ASN A 2 -30.87 -46.90 39.28
N SER A 3 -29.84 -46.71 40.09
CA SER A 3 -29.26 -45.54 40.78
C SER A 3 -28.13 -46.09 41.65
N ARG A 4 -26.97 -45.39 41.73
CA ARG A 4 -26.07 -45.22 42.91
C ARG A 4 -25.46 -46.49 43.54
N ARG A 5 -24.32 -46.52 44.24
CA ARG A 5 -23.29 -45.65 44.86
C ARG A 5 -22.18 -46.67 45.24
N GLY A 6 -20.89 -46.41 45.43
CA GLY A 6 -20.09 -45.22 45.67
C GLY A 6 -18.66 -45.64 46.07
N GLU A 7 -17.76 -44.65 46.11
CA GLU A 7 -16.54 -44.54 46.96
C GLU A 7 -15.35 -45.52 46.71
N LEU A 8 -14.07 -45.13 46.61
CA LEU A 8 -13.31 -43.93 47.02
C LEU A 8 -12.11 -43.68 46.08
N THR A 9 -11.90 -42.42 45.69
CA THR A 9 -10.71 -41.92 45.00
C THR A 9 -9.71 -41.30 45.98
N ARG A 10 -8.46 -41.77 45.94
CA ARG A 10 -7.32 -41.28 46.74
C ARG A 10 -6.74 -40.01 46.10
N ARG A 11 -6.96 -38.85 46.71
CA ARG A 11 -6.39 -37.56 46.30
C ARG A 11 -4.90 -37.48 46.64
N HIS A 12 -4.05 -37.33 45.63
CA HIS A 12 -2.67 -36.87 45.78
C HIS A 12 -2.63 -35.35 46.02
N ARG A 13 -2.15 -34.98 47.21
CA ARG A 13 -1.91 -33.60 47.66
C ARG A 13 -0.58 -33.11 47.06
N ARG A 14 -0.62 -32.32 45.98
CA ARG A 14 0.55 -31.54 45.53
C ARG A 14 0.66 -30.28 46.40
N GLN A 15 1.74 -30.21 47.17
CA GLN A 15 2.11 -29.05 47.97
C GLN A 15 2.40 -27.85 47.04
N LEU A 16 1.69 -26.75 47.28
CA LEU A 16 2.02 -25.43 46.77
C LEU A 16 3.15 -24.85 47.62
N SER A 17 4.39 -24.87 47.09
CA SER A 17 5.47 -24.07 47.64
C SER A 17 5.20 -22.60 47.33
N ARG A 18 4.73 -21.87 48.35
CA ARG A 18 4.60 -20.41 48.37
C ARG A 18 6.02 -19.80 48.45
N GLY A 19 6.62 -19.54 47.31
CA GLY A 19 7.79 -18.66 47.21
C GLY A 19 7.31 -17.21 47.12
N HIS A 20 7.55 -16.41 48.15
CA HIS A 20 7.44 -14.95 48.07
C HIS A 20 8.63 -14.43 47.27
N SER A 21 8.42 -14.13 45.99
CA SER A 21 9.28 -13.23 45.23
C SER A 21 8.53 -11.92 45.01
N ASN A 22 9.05 -10.83 45.56
CA ASN A 22 8.64 -9.46 45.24
C ASN A 22 8.70 -9.25 43.72
N GLY A 23 7.58 -9.47 43.03
CA GLY A 23 7.45 -9.28 41.60
C GLY A 23 6.98 -7.86 41.32
N TYR A 24 7.84 -7.06 40.69
CA TYR A 24 7.36 -5.96 39.84
C TYR A 24 6.28 -6.52 38.89
N PRO A 25 5.19 -5.79 38.63
CA PRO A 25 4.12 -6.28 37.77
C PRO A 25 4.72 -6.69 36.43
N ASN A 26 4.47 -7.93 36.02
CA ASN A 26 4.88 -8.45 34.72
C ASN A 26 4.07 -7.69 33.66
N THR A 27 4.62 -6.59 33.15
CA THR A 27 3.97 -5.68 32.20
C THR A 27 4.05 -6.16 30.75
N ASP A 28 4.81 -7.23 30.49
CA ASP A 28 4.77 -7.94 29.22
C ASP A 28 3.55 -8.85 29.21
N ASP A 29 2.57 -8.48 28.41
CA ASP A 29 1.46 -9.35 28.06
C ASP A 29 1.97 -10.47 27.14
N ASP A 30 2.68 -11.43 27.74
CA ASP A 30 3.13 -12.69 27.14
C ASP A 30 1.99 -13.74 27.08
N SER A 31 0.73 -13.29 27.24
CA SER A 31 -0.44 -14.16 27.11
C SER A 31 -0.49 -14.79 25.73
N GLU A 32 -1.07 -16.00 25.64
CA GLU A 32 -1.08 -16.76 24.39
C GLU A 32 -1.76 -16.00 23.23
N ASN A 33 -2.68 -15.09 23.56
CA ASN A 33 -3.42 -14.26 22.59
C ASN A 33 -2.58 -13.13 21.98
N SER A 34 -1.53 -12.69 22.69
CA SER A 34 -0.57 -11.65 22.27
C SER A 34 0.61 -12.23 21.46
N ARG A 35 0.72 -13.57 21.35
CA ARG A 35 1.85 -14.23 20.70
C ARG A 35 1.73 -14.13 19.17
N CYS A 36 2.74 -13.51 18.56
CA CYS A 36 3.10 -13.82 17.18
C CYS A 36 3.87 -15.15 17.20
N PRO A 37 3.40 -16.22 16.54
CA PRO A 37 4.24 -17.39 16.33
C PRO A 37 5.46 -16.97 15.50
N SER A 38 6.66 -17.43 15.88
CA SER A 38 7.85 -17.15 15.08
C SER A 38 7.70 -17.79 13.70
N PRO A 39 8.05 -17.10 12.61
CA PRO A 39 8.03 -17.69 11.27
C PRO A 39 9.07 -18.79 11.06
N LEU A 40 10.08 -18.91 11.93
CA LEU A 40 10.98 -20.07 11.91
C LEU A 40 10.59 -21.05 13.01
N LEU A 41 10.47 -22.34 12.64
CA LEU A 41 10.37 -23.45 13.57
C LEU A 41 11.53 -23.37 14.57
N THR A 42 11.23 -23.42 15.86
CA THR A 42 12.25 -23.49 16.91
C THR A 42 12.99 -24.81 16.79
N VAL A 43 14.13 -24.82 16.11
CA VAL A 43 15.12 -25.88 16.26
C VAL A 43 15.84 -25.60 17.59
N GLU A 44 15.69 -26.52 18.55
CA GLU A 44 16.48 -26.49 19.78
C GLU A 44 17.98 -26.51 19.39
N GLY A 45 18.70 -25.42 19.66
CA GLY A 45 20.14 -25.29 19.39
C GLY A 45 20.58 -24.37 18.25
N GLY A 46 19.68 -23.61 17.60
CA GLY A 46 20.08 -22.60 16.60
C GLY A 46 20.55 -21.26 17.20
N TYR A 47 21.14 -20.38 16.37
CA TYR A 47 21.64 -19.02 16.73
C TYR A 47 20.68 -18.12 17.54
N ARG A 48 19.39 -18.47 17.65
CA ARG A 48 18.40 -17.82 18.53
C ARG A 48 18.56 -18.11 20.02
N VAL A 49 19.33 -19.13 20.36
CA VAL A 49 19.68 -19.53 21.73
C VAL A 49 21.14 -19.18 22.03
N ASP A 50 21.79 -18.40 21.14
CA ASP A 50 23.16 -17.95 21.37
C ASP A 50 23.24 -17.20 22.71
N PRO A 51 23.97 -17.73 23.71
CA PRO A 51 24.12 -17.09 25.02
C PRO A 51 24.88 -15.75 24.94
N PHE A 52 25.48 -15.43 23.80
CA PHE A 52 26.28 -14.23 23.58
C PHE A 52 25.56 -13.13 22.80
N THR A 53 24.48 -13.44 22.07
CA THR A 53 23.66 -12.43 21.37
C THR A 53 22.62 -11.84 22.33
N ARG A 54 23.03 -10.86 23.15
CA ARG A 54 22.12 -10.11 24.02
C ARG A 54 21.47 -8.99 23.20
N TYR A 55 20.19 -9.15 22.87
CA TYR A 55 19.40 -8.03 22.33
C TYR A 55 19.61 -6.77 23.18
N PRO A 56 19.75 -5.57 22.58
CA PRO A 56 20.05 -4.34 23.30
C PRO A 56 18.79 -3.79 23.97
N VAL A 57 18.18 -4.59 24.84
CA VAL A 57 16.99 -4.25 25.61
C VAL A 57 17.17 -4.70 27.05
N ALA A 58 16.54 -4.00 27.99
CA ALA A 58 16.63 -4.35 29.41
C ALA A 58 16.16 -5.79 29.71
N ARG A 59 15.14 -6.27 28.97
CA ARG A 59 14.60 -7.63 29.10
C ARG A 59 14.23 -8.22 27.74
N ALA A 60 15.01 -9.19 27.27
CA ALA A 60 14.75 -9.92 26.03
C ALA A 60 13.68 -11.01 26.22
N THR A 61 12.41 -10.59 26.22
CA THR A 61 11.26 -11.50 26.30
C THR A 61 11.13 -12.38 25.06
N LYS A 62 10.26 -13.39 25.14
CA LYS A 62 9.92 -14.23 23.98
C LYS A 62 9.25 -13.41 22.87
N GLY A 63 8.42 -12.42 23.23
CA GLY A 63 7.83 -11.47 22.29
C GLY A 63 8.87 -10.69 21.49
N VAL A 64 9.92 -10.17 22.14
CA VAL A 64 11.01 -9.44 21.47
C VAL A 64 11.70 -10.32 20.42
N ARG A 65 12.01 -11.58 20.77
CA ARG A 65 12.62 -12.54 19.82
C ARG A 65 11.74 -12.76 18.60
N PHE A 66 10.45 -12.97 18.83
CA PHE A 66 9.48 -13.17 17.74
C PHE A 66 9.33 -11.94 16.85
N MET A 67 9.40 -10.74 17.40
CA MET A 67 9.38 -9.52 16.60
C MET A 67 10.68 -9.34 15.81
N ALA A 68 11.84 -9.63 16.39
CA ALA A 68 13.10 -9.65 15.63
C ALA A 68 13.05 -10.66 14.47
N ASP A 69 12.50 -11.86 14.73
CA ASP A 69 12.30 -12.88 13.70
C ASP A 69 11.33 -12.43 12.60
N TYR A 70 10.21 -11.85 12.99
CA TYR A 70 9.22 -11.30 12.07
C TYR A 70 9.82 -10.17 11.24
N TYR A 71 10.66 -9.32 11.85
CA TYR A 71 11.37 -8.25 11.14
C TYR A 71 12.25 -8.83 10.03
N ILE A 72 13.08 -9.82 10.37
CA ILE A 72 14.08 -10.40 9.46
C ILE A 72 13.41 -11.20 8.34
N GLN A 73 12.41 -12.01 8.67
CA GLN A 73 11.86 -13.03 7.77
C GLN A 73 10.65 -12.56 6.97
N ILE A 74 9.92 -11.57 7.47
CA ILE A 74 8.65 -11.14 6.87
C ILE A 74 8.70 -9.66 6.54
N TRP A 75 8.83 -8.79 7.55
CA TRP A 75 8.69 -7.36 7.35
C TRP A 75 9.77 -6.82 6.41
N ALA A 76 11.05 -6.94 6.74
CA ALA A 76 12.11 -6.35 5.94
C ALA A 76 12.12 -6.87 4.49
N PRO A 77 11.99 -8.19 4.21
CA PRO A 77 11.85 -8.68 2.84
C PRO A 77 10.65 -8.11 2.08
N GLN A 78 9.49 -7.94 2.73
CA GLN A 78 8.32 -7.30 2.11
C GLN A 78 8.56 -5.84 1.74
N GLN A 79 9.50 -5.17 2.41
CA GLN A 79 9.85 -3.78 2.14
C GLN A 79 11.03 -3.64 1.15
N ALA A 80 11.55 -4.76 0.61
CA ALA A 80 12.66 -4.77 -0.33
C ALA A 80 12.19 -4.41 -1.75
N GLN A 81 12.32 -3.14 -2.14
CA GLN A 81 12.01 -2.62 -3.48
C GLN A 81 13.17 -1.76 -4.00
N ALA A 82 13.08 -1.28 -5.24
CA ALA A 82 14.20 -0.72 -6.02
C ALA A 82 15.07 0.33 -5.28
N PHE A 83 14.49 1.19 -4.42
CA PHE A 83 15.26 2.18 -3.63
C PHE A 83 15.71 1.69 -2.24
N SER A 84 15.14 0.60 -1.70
CA SER A 84 15.61 -0.01 -0.44
C SER A 84 16.67 -1.09 -0.67
N VAL A 85 17.11 -1.27 -1.92
CA VAL A 85 18.18 -2.19 -2.32
C VAL A 85 19.45 -1.39 -2.62
N GLN A 86 20.25 -1.10 -1.60
CA GLN A 86 21.61 -0.57 -1.80
C GLN A 86 22.54 -1.71 -2.20
N ASN A 87 23.21 -1.62 -3.35
CA ASN A 87 24.16 -2.62 -3.86
C ASN A 87 23.59 -4.05 -3.95
N GLY A 88 22.30 -4.20 -4.31
CA GLY A 88 21.67 -5.53 -4.41
C GLY A 88 21.28 -6.14 -3.05
N ARG A 89 21.38 -5.39 -1.94
CA ARG A 89 21.02 -5.83 -0.58
C ARG A 89 19.94 -4.96 0.04
N ASN A 90 18.99 -5.59 0.73
CA ASN A 90 17.95 -4.90 1.47
C ASN A 90 18.56 -4.03 2.59
N SER A 91 18.45 -2.70 2.48
CA SER A 91 18.99 -1.72 3.44
C SER A 91 18.43 -1.93 4.85
N LEU A 92 17.21 -2.44 5.02
CA LEU A 92 16.68 -2.75 6.34
C LEU A 92 17.48 -3.85 7.04
N LEU A 93 17.96 -4.84 6.28
CA LEU A 93 18.76 -5.94 6.82
C LEU A 93 20.26 -5.63 6.83
N ALA A 94 20.76 -4.91 5.82
CA ALA A 94 22.18 -4.65 5.63
C ALA A 94 22.69 -3.42 6.39
N LEU A 95 21.82 -2.43 6.62
CA LEU A 95 22.17 -1.16 7.27
C LEU A 95 21.43 -0.98 8.61
N ILE A 96 20.10 -1.10 8.62
CA ILE A 96 19.31 -0.77 9.81
C ILE A 96 19.45 -1.81 10.90
N LEU A 97 19.34 -3.10 10.55
CA LEU A 97 19.36 -4.19 11.53
C LEU A 97 20.68 -4.28 12.33
N PRO A 98 21.89 -4.18 11.72
CA PRO A 98 23.13 -4.16 12.49
C PRO A 98 23.19 -2.99 13.47
N LEU A 99 22.85 -1.77 13.02
CA LEU A 99 22.83 -0.58 13.86
C LEU A 99 21.79 -0.69 14.99
N ALA A 100 20.65 -1.33 14.72
CA ALA A 100 19.66 -1.62 15.74
C ALA A 100 20.23 -2.57 16.80
N PHE A 101 20.95 -3.63 16.42
CA PHE A 101 21.56 -4.54 17.40
C PHE A 101 22.66 -3.89 18.26
N GLU A 102 23.27 -2.81 17.79
CA GLU A 102 24.28 -2.05 18.53
C GLU A 102 23.68 -0.98 19.45
N ASN A 103 22.41 -0.59 19.26
CA ASN A 103 21.82 0.54 19.97
C ASN A 103 20.39 0.29 20.46
N SER A 104 20.19 0.41 21.78
CA SER A 104 18.90 0.19 22.46
C SER A 104 17.77 1.05 21.88
N MET A 105 18.01 2.33 21.67
CA MET A 105 16.99 3.28 21.23
C MET A 105 16.44 2.91 19.84
N LEU A 106 17.34 2.62 18.89
CA LEU A 106 16.94 2.20 17.55
C LEU A 106 16.30 0.80 17.55
N PHE A 107 16.79 -0.11 18.38
CA PHE A 107 16.23 -1.45 18.53
C PHE A 107 14.80 -1.41 19.05
N GLU A 108 14.56 -0.67 20.14
CA GLU A 108 13.25 -0.48 20.77
C GLU A 108 12.26 0.12 19.75
N ALA A 109 12.67 1.14 18.99
CA ALA A 109 11.86 1.71 17.91
C ALA A 109 11.54 0.67 16.81
N THR A 110 12.54 -0.15 16.43
CA THR A 110 12.39 -1.18 15.40
C THR A 110 11.42 -2.28 15.84
N ILE A 111 11.50 -2.73 17.09
CA ILE A 111 10.57 -3.71 17.66
C ILE A 111 9.16 -3.14 17.74
N ALA A 112 8.98 -1.89 18.16
CA ALA A 112 7.68 -1.22 18.19
C ALA A 112 7.04 -1.14 16.79
N MET A 113 7.80 -0.69 15.79
CA MET A 113 7.36 -0.63 14.39
C MET A 113 6.97 -2.02 13.87
N THR A 114 7.79 -3.04 14.15
CA THR A 114 7.53 -4.41 13.71
C THR A 114 6.27 -4.97 14.38
N ARG A 115 6.08 -4.69 15.67
CA ARG A 115 4.88 -5.08 16.41
C ARG A 115 3.64 -4.40 15.83
N ALA A 116 3.72 -3.13 15.44
CA ALA A 116 2.62 -2.44 14.77
C ALA A 116 2.23 -3.11 13.46
N ALA A 117 3.21 -3.50 12.62
CA ALA A 117 2.94 -4.23 11.38
C ALA A 117 2.16 -5.52 11.64
N TRP A 118 2.59 -6.28 12.65
CA TRP A 118 1.95 -7.54 13.02
C TRP A 118 0.52 -7.34 13.57
N VAL A 119 0.34 -6.37 14.47
CA VAL A 119 -0.96 -6.01 15.07
C VAL A 119 -1.96 -5.58 14.00
N LEU A 120 -1.54 -4.73 13.06
CA LEU A 120 -2.39 -4.27 11.95
C LEU A 120 -2.80 -5.42 11.03
N ARG A 121 -1.88 -6.32 10.70
CA ARG A 121 -2.17 -7.50 9.86
C ARG A 121 -3.23 -8.43 10.47
N ARG A 122 -3.38 -8.42 11.80
CA ARG A 122 -4.43 -9.19 12.51
C ARG A 122 -5.75 -8.44 12.64
N GLY A 123 -5.85 -7.20 12.16
CA GLY A 123 -7.02 -6.34 12.36
C GLY A 123 -7.24 -5.96 13.83
N THR A 124 -6.18 -5.98 14.64
CA THR A 124 -6.24 -5.61 16.06
C THR A 124 -5.88 -4.14 16.26
N GLU A 125 -6.52 -3.48 17.21
CA GLU A 125 -6.33 -2.05 17.48
C GLU A 125 -4.92 -1.77 18.04
N PRO A 126 -4.08 -0.95 17.38
CA PRO A 126 -2.70 -0.71 17.80
C PRO A 126 -2.55 -0.16 19.22
N PHE A 127 -3.44 0.74 19.63
CA PHE A 127 -3.41 1.36 20.96
C PHE A 127 -3.88 0.42 22.08
N ALA A 128 -4.41 -0.76 21.75
CA ALA A 128 -4.69 -1.80 22.73
C ALA A 128 -3.49 -2.73 22.99
N ASP A 129 -2.45 -2.70 22.14
CA ASP A 129 -1.30 -3.59 22.23
C ASP A 129 -0.22 -3.03 23.19
N LYS A 130 -0.07 -3.69 24.35
CA LYS A 130 0.85 -3.25 25.41
C LYS A 130 2.32 -3.33 25.00
N MET A 131 2.70 -4.34 24.21
CA MET A 131 4.08 -4.53 23.77
C MET A 131 4.50 -3.37 22.85
N LEU A 132 3.65 -3.03 21.87
CA LEU A 132 3.83 -1.88 20.99
C LEU A 132 4.01 -0.59 21.79
N LEU A 133 3.07 -0.29 22.70
CA LEU A 133 3.09 0.96 23.47
C LEU A 133 4.32 1.06 24.38
N ARG A 134 4.74 -0.06 24.98
CA ARG A 134 5.94 -0.12 25.81
C ARG A 134 7.20 0.21 25.01
N HIS A 135 7.48 -0.55 23.96
CA HIS A 135 8.70 -0.35 23.16
C HIS A 135 8.72 1.03 22.50
N ARG A 136 7.56 1.54 22.06
CA ARG A 136 7.40 2.92 21.60
C ARG A 136 7.77 3.93 22.69
N GLY A 137 7.26 3.74 23.90
CA GLY A 137 7.51 4.63 25.04
C GLY A 137 8.98 4.65 25.47
N VAL A 138 9.64 3.48 25.49
CA VAL A 138 11.07 3.36 25.80
C VAL A 138 11.91 4.08 24.75
N ALA A 139 11.69 3.81 23.46
CA ALA A 139 12.43 4.47 22.39
C ALA A 139 12.28 6.01 22.42
N MET A 140 11.05 6.51 22.66
CA MET A 140 10.79 7.95 22.79
C MET A 140 11.48 8.56 24.00
N LYS A 141 11.55 7.83 25.11
CA LYS A 141 12.26 8.27 26.32
C LYS A 141 13.77 8.36 26.03
N GLU A 142 14.37 7.30 25.51
CA GLU A 142 15.81 7.26 25.21
C GLU A 142 16.20 8.31 24.18
N LEU A 143 15.36 8.57 23.17
CA LEU A 143 15.56 9.65 22.21
C LEU A 143 15.58 11.02 22.88
N ARG A 144 14.62 11.29 23.76
CA ARG A 144 14.55 12.56 24.49
C ARG A 144 15.76 12.74 25.41
N ASP A 145 16.10 11.71 26.17
CA ASP A 145 17.23 11.72 27.10
C ASP A 145 18.54 11.92 26.33
N GLY A 146 18.69 11.26 25.17
CA GLY A 146 19.84 11.41 24.28
C GLY A 146 19.99 12.82 23.68
N LEU A 147 18.89 13.47 23.30
CA LEU A 147 18.93 14.83 22.74
C LEU A 147 19.35 15.91 23.75
N VAL A 148 19.17 15.66 25.05
CA VAL A 148 19.51 16.61 26.14
C VAL A 148 20.83 16.22 26.83
N ALA A 149 21.39 15.05 26.50
CA ALA A 149 22.63 14.58 27.09
C ALA A 149 23.83 15.49 26.76
N THR A 150 24.78 15.57 27.69
CA THR A 150 26.04 16.30 27.51
C THR A 150 26.89 15.76 26.36
N GLN A 151 26.77 14.46 26.08
CA GLN A 151 27.32 13.79 24.91
C GLN A 151 26.15 13.20 24.12
N PRO A 152 25.61 13.93 23.12
CA PRO A 152 24.47 13.45 22.36
C PRO A 152 24.87 12.23 21.50
N PRO A 153 23.93 11.32 21.22
CA PRO A 153 24.14 10.25 20.27
C PRO A 153 24.50 10.80 18.88
N SER A 154 25.10 9.95 18.05
CA SER A 154 25.42 10.35 16.67
C SER A 154 24.16 10.81 15.93
N GLN A 155 24.30 11.84 15.10
CA GLN A 155 23.17 12.41 14.35
C GLN A 155 22.50 11.35 13.46
N ASP A 156 23.27 10.45 12.87
CA ASP A 156 22.77 9.37 12.03
C ASP A 156 21.87 8.40 12.81
N LEU A 157 22.23 8.08 14.05
CA LEU A 157 21.40 7.23 14.93
C LEU A 157 20.08 7.93 15.31
N VAL A 158 20.13 9.24 15.59
CA VAL A 158 18.93 10.05 15.86
C VAL A 158 18.02 10.07 14.64
N LEU A 159 18.57 10.34 13.45
CA LEU A 159 17.84 10.36 12.19
C LEU A 159 17.16 9.02 11.90
N LEU A 160 17.87 7.90 12.09
CA LEU A 160 17.29 6.56 11.90
C LEU A 160 16.18 6.24 12.88
N THR A 161 16.37 6.58 14.16
CA THR A 161 15.37 6.33 15.20
C THR A 161 14.11 7.14 14.90
N MET A 162 14.25 8.44 14.60
CA MET A 162 13.13 9.29 14.23
C MET A 162 12.44 8.84 12.94
N SER A 163 13.19 8.37 11.94
CA SER A 163 12.63 7.80 10.71
C SER A 163 11.83 6.50 10.96
N THR A 164 12.29 5.67 11.89
CA THR A 164 11.60 4.44 12.31
C THR A 164 10.32 4.77 13.08
N LEU A 165 10.38 5.75 13.98
CA LEU A 165 9.21 6.27 14.70
C LEU A 165 8.21 6.97 13.76
N LEU A 166 8.67 7.69 12.74
CA LEU A 166 7.83 8.28 11.70
C LEU A 166 6.99 7.19 11.01
N THR A 167 7.64 6.09 10.60
CA THR A 167 6.98 4.95 9.96
C THR A 167 5.96 4.31 10.90
N LEU A 168 6.34 4.06 12.17
CA LEU A 168 5.45 3.55 13.21
C LEU A 168 4.21 4.44 13.38
N ASN A 169 4.40 5.75 13.58
CA ASN A 169 3.31 6.69 13.84
C ASN A 169 2.38 6.80 12.63
N TYR A 170 2.91 6.73 11.41
CA TYR A 170 2.09 6.65 10.20
C TYR A 170 1.21 5.39 10.19
N MET A 171 1.79 4.23 10.46
CA MET A 171 1.09 2.93 10.46
C MET A 171 -0.05 2.88 11.48
N ILE A 172 0.18 3.38 12.69
CA ILE A 172 -0.84 3.36 13.76
C ILE A 172 -1.79 4.56 13.72
N ASN A 173 -1.71 5.39 12.68
CA ASN A 173 -2.53 6.58 12.50
C ASN A 173 -2.39 7.64 13.62
N ASP A 174 -1.19 7.79 14.19
CA ASP A 174 -0.89 8.83 15.18
C ASP A 174 -0.33 10.08 14.49
N VAL A 175 -1.23 10.96 14.05
CA VAL A 175 -0.94 12.07 13.11
C VAL A 175 -0.01 13.12 13.72
N GLN A 176 -0.23 13.54 14.97
CA GLN A 176 0.53 14.62 15.57
C GLN A 176 2.02 14.25 15.75
N PRO A 177 2.38 13.09 16.33
CA PRO A 177 3.77 12.63 16.38
C PRO A 177 4.37 12.41 14.99
N PHE A 178 3.59 11.92 14.02
CA PHE A 178 4.04 11.77 12.64
C PHE A 178 4.51 13.12 12.06
N GLU A 179 3.69 14.18 12.16
CA GLU A 179 4.03 15.52 11.65
C GLU A 179 5.26 16.10 12.34
N VAL A 180 5.34 15.97 13.67
CA VAL A 180 6.49 16.45 14.45
C VAL A 180 7.78 15.77 14.01
N HIS A 181 7.78 14.44 13.86
CA HIS A 181 8.96 13.71 13.41
C HIS A 181 9.33 14.04 11.97
N LEU A 182 8.36 14.17 11.06
CA LEU A 182 8.62 14.53 9.67
C LEU A 182 9.30 15.89 9.57
N HIS A 183 8.73 16.90 10.21
CA HIS A 183 9.28 18.26 10.17
C HIS A 183 10.67 18.36 10.81
N ALA A 184 10.87 17.66 11.94
CA ALA A 184 12.18 17.62 12.58
C ALA A 184 13.23 16.92 11.70
N LEU A 185 12.86 15.81 11.03
CA LEU A 185 13.75 15.12 10.09
C LEU A 185 14.11 16.01 8.89
N GLU A 186 13.15 16.73 8.31
CA GLU A 186 13.41 17.70 7.24
C GLU A 186 14.41 18.78 7.68
N SER A 187 14.20 19.36 8.86
CA SER A 187 15.08 20.40 9.43
C SER A 187 16.50 19.88 9.71
N MET A 188 16.62 18.68 10.29
CA MET A 188 17.91 18.06 10.58
C MET A 188 18.66 17.67 9.32
N LEU A 189 17.96 17.22 8.26
CA LEU A 189 18.58 16.88 6.98
C LEU A 189 19.02 18.12 6.19
N ALA A 190 18.28 19.23 6.30
CA ALA A 190 18.64 20.49 5.67
C ALA A 190 19.93 21.10 6.26
N THR A 191 20.21 20.82 7.53
CA THR A 191 21.39 21.32 8.26
C THR A 191 22.55 20.31 8.30
N ALA A 192 22.31 19.05 7.90
CA ALA A 192 23.34 18.01 7.91
C ALA A 192 24.43 18.26 6.85
N THR A 193 25.70 18.24 7.27
CA THR A 193 26.87 18.36 6.40
C THR A 193 27.48 16.98 6.10
N GLY A 194 27.72 16.69 4.83
CA GLY A 194 28.27 15.41 4.37
C GLY A 194 27.20 14.36 4.05
N ASP A 195 27.58 13.36 3.25
CA ASP A 195 26.69 12.31 2.78
C ASP A 195 27.03 10.96 3.39
N SER A 196 26.00 10.21 3.81
CA SER A 196 26.14 8.87 4.38
C SER A 196 25.00 7.98 3.90
N ASP A 197 25.22 6.66 3.84
CA ASP A 197 24.17 5.70 3.45
C ASP A 197 22.93 5.83 4.33
N VAL A 198 23.13 6.13 5.61
CA VAL A 198 22.06 6.42 6.58
C VAL A 198 21.28 7.66 6.18
N ARG A 199 21.95 8.78 5.90
CA ARG A 199 21.27 10.03 5.54
C ARG A 199 20.55 9.89 4.20
N ASN A 200 21.12 9.19 3.23
CA ASN A 200 20.47 8.92 1.97
C ASN A 200 19.21 8.04 2.14
N PHE A 201 19.30 7.01 2.98
CA PHE A 201 18.14 6.21 3.35
C PHE A 201 17.05 7.06 4.02
N VAL A 202 17.41 7.92 4.99
CA VAL A 202 16.45 8.77 5.69
C VAL A 202 15.86 9.84 4.78
N ARG A 203 16.65 10.47 3.90
CA ARG A 203 16.16 11.42 2.87
C ARG A 203 15.10 10.77 2.00
N GLY A 204 15.38 9.57 1.50
CA GLY A 204 14.44 8.82 0.68
C GLY A 204 13.11 8.56 1.41
N ARG A 205 13.17 8.18 2.70
CA ARG A 205 11.96 8.03 3.53
C ARG A 205 11.22 9.34 3.78
N VAL A 206 11.92 10.42 4.09
CA VAL A 206 11.33 11.75 4.31
C VAL A 206 10.61 12.22 3.05
N LEU A 207 11.22 12.06 1.87
CA LEU A 207 10.57 12.37 0.59
C LEU A 207 9.30 11.54 0.39
N ALA A 208 9.35 10.23 0.68
CA ALA A 208 8.22 9.33 0.53
C ALA A 208 7.06 9.64 1.48
N PHE A 209 7.35 9.90 2.76
CA PHE A 209 6.34 10.31 3.73
C PHE A 209 5.86 11.75 3.53
N GLY A 210 6.67 12.64 2.95
CA GLY A 210 6.26 14.00 2.59
C GLY A 210 5.11 14.01 1.58
N VAL A 211 5.15 13.11 0.59
CA VAL A 211 4.01 12.91 -0.34
C VAL A 211 2.78 12.40 0.42
N MET A 212 2.95 11.50 1.38
CA MET A 212 1.82 10.99 2.17
C MET A 212 1.23 12.04 3.11
N ALA A 213 2.06 12.94 3.65
CA ALA A 213 1.62 14.01 4.52
C ALA A 213 0.62 14.96 3.83
N SER A 214 0.73 15.15 2.51
CA SER A 214 -0.24 15.97 1.76
C SER A 214 -1.66 15.43 1.85
N PHE A 215 -1.85 14.10 1.91
CA PHE A 215 -3.16 13.48 2.11
C PHE A 215 -3.73 13.71 3.52
N LEU A 216 -2.86 13.84 4.52
CA LEU A 216 -3.27 14.16 5.89
C LEU A 216 -3.74 15.61 5.99
N GLN A 217 -3.05 16.48 5.26
CA GLN A 217 -3.30 17.91 5.22
C GLN A 217 -4.38 18.30 4.21
N ALA A 218 -4.82 17.41 3.31
CA ALA A 218 -5.84 17.70 2.30
C ALA A 218 -7.20 18.14 2.86
N HIS A 219 -7.49 17.83 4.14
CA HIS A 219 -8.69 18.28 4.86
C HIS A 219 -8.49 19.62 5.59
N GLN A 220 -7.27 20.19 5.57
CA GLN A 220 -6.95 21.46 6.21
C GLN A 220 -7.26 22.64 5.28
N PRO A 221 -7.89 23.72 5.76
CA PRO A 221 -8.18 24.92 4.96
C PRO A 221 -6.94 25.55 4.32
N SER A 222 -5.76 25.39 4.95
CA SER A 222 -4.47 25.88 4.45
C SER A 222 -3.98 25.15 3.20
N TYR A 223 -4.45 23.91 2.95
CA TYR A 223 -4.12 23.17 1.74
C TYR A 223 -4.83 23.77 0.51
N ALA A 224 -6.07 24.22 0.68
CA ALA A 224 -6.82 24.93 -0.37
C ALA A 224 -6.15 26.25 -0.79
N SER A 225 -5.45 26.94 0.13
CA SER A 225 -4.67 28.14 -0.23
C SER A 225 -3.40 27.85 -1.04
N ARG A 226 -2.88 26.61 -1.06
CA ARG A 226 -1.71 26.26 -1.87
C ARG A 226 -2.02 26.09 -3.35
N VAL A 227 -3.28 25.85 -3.71
CA VAL A 227 -3.77 25.88 -5.11
C VAL A 227 -3.48 27.24 -5.78
N ASN A 228 -3.26 28.29 -4.98
CA ASN A 228 -2.92 29.65 -5.43
C ASN A 228 -1.42 30.00 -5.36
N GLU A 229 -0.52 29.07 -5.02
CA GLU A 229 0.92 29.36 -5.00
C GLU A 229 1.47 29.55 -6.43
N LYS A 230 2.36 30.54 -6.61
CA LYS A 230 3.00 30.86 -7.90
C LYS A 230 3.67 29.61 -8.50
N GLY A 231 3.05 29.06 -9.54
CA GLY A 231 3.45 27.78 -10.17
C GLY A 231 2.26 26.87 -10.48
N HIS A 232 1.11 27.08 -9.83
CA HIS A 232 -0.14 26.40 -10.12
C HIS A 232 -0.80 27.00 -11.37
N ARG A 233 -1.14 26.16 -12.36
CA ARG A 233 -1.76 26.59 -13.62
C ARG A 233 -3.21 26.15 -13.80
N ILE A 234 -3.75 25.30 -12.92
CA ILE A 234 -5.10 24.74 -13.08
C ILE A 234 -6.01 25.30 -11.98
N SER A 235 -6.55 26.49 -12.24
CA SER A 235 -7.56 27.13 -11.37
C SER A 235 -8.97 27.09 -11.97
N THR A 236 -9.08 26.81 -13.26
CA THR A 236 -10.33 26.74 -14.01
C THR A 236 -10.29 25.54 -14.96
N LEU A 237 -11.43 24.86 -15.12
CA LEU A 237 -11.60 23.77 -16.08
C LEU A 237 -12.20 24.31 -17.36
N THR A 238 -11.55 24.06 -18.49
CA THR A 238 -11.99 24.50 -19.82
C THR A 238 -12.42 23.30 -20.63
N TYR A 239 -13.71 23.24 -21.00
CA TYR A 239 -14.23 22.15 -21.83
C TYR A 239 -14.26 22.58 -23.30
N PRO A 240 -13.64 21.82 -24.20
CA PRO A 240 -13.51 22.21 -25.60
C PRO A 240 -14.83 22.09 -26.37
N GLY A 241 -15.15 23.12 -27.16
CA GLY A 241 -16.21 23.08 -28.17
C GLY A 241 -15.76 22.41 -29.47
N HIS A 242 -16.70 22.23 -30.41
CA HIS A 242 -16.36 21.86 -31.79
C HIS A 242 -16.53 23.01 -32.78
N PRO A 243 -15.72 23.04 -33.85
CA PRO A 243 -14.61 22.12 -34.14
C PRO A 243 -13.46 22.27 -33.13
N PHE A 244 -12.71 21.18 -32.88
CA PHE A 244 -11.55 21.25 -31.98
C PHE A 244 -10.47 22.15 -32.57
N PRO A 245 -9.82 23.01 -31.76
CA PRO A 245 -8.66 23.77 -32.21
C PRO A 245 -7.54 22.83 -32.70
N PRO A 246 -6.80 23.19 -33.77
CA PRO A 246 -5.69 22.36 -34.28
C PRO A 246 -4.66 21.99 -33.21
N ASP A 247 -4.33 22.94 -32.33
CA ASP A 247 -3.38 22.72 -31.24
C ASP A 247 -3.88 21.66 -30.26
N LEU A 248 -5.18 21.66 -29.94
CA LEU A 248 -5.78 20.66 -29.07
C LEU A 248 -5.79 19.27 -29.73
N CYS A 249 -6.07 19.18 -31.03
CA CYS A 249 -5.95 17.93 -31.78
C CYS A 249 -4.52 17.37 -31.73
N ALA A 250 -3.51 18.24 -31.86
CA ALA A 250 -2.11 17.86 -31.75
C ALA A 250 -1.76 17.34 -30.35
N VAL A 251 -2.33 17.93 -29.29
CA VAL A 251 -2.17 17.45 -27.91
C VAL A 251 -2.86 16.09 -27.72
N ILE A 252 -4.11 15.93 -28.17
CA ILE A 252 -4.86 14.68 -28.07
C ILE A 252 -4.15 13.54 -28.79
N ALA A 253 -3.52 13.80 -29.94
CA ALA A 253 -2.77 12.80 -30.71
C ALA A 253 -1.56 12.20 -29.96
N ARG A 254 -1.12 12.84 -28.86
CA ARG A 254 -0.02 12.36 -28.01
C ARG A 254 -0.49 11.47 -26.85
N LEU A 255 -1.80 11.34 -26.67
CA LEU A 255 -2.38 10.48 -25.62
C LEU A 255 -2.33 9.01 -26.05
N PRO A 256 -2.30 8.08 -25.07
CA PRO A 256 -2.65 6.69 -25.31
C PRO A 256 -4.03 6.59 -25.97
N GLU A 257 -4.19 5.65 -26.91
CA GLU A 257 -5.40 5.47 -27.73
C GLU A 257 -6.69 5.55 -26.90
N GLY A 258 -6.73 4.83 -25.77
CA GLY A 258 -7.90 4.77 -24.90
C GLY A 258 -8.25 6.12 -24.25
N PHE A 259 -7.27 6.94 -23.87
CA PHE A 259 -7.52 8.29 -23.38
C PHE A 259 -7.84 9.28 -24.51
N GLY A 260 -7.26 9.08 -25.69
CA GLY A 260 -7.59 9.85 -26.89
C GLY A 260 -9.06 9.71 -27.27
N GLU A 261 -9.62 8.49 -27.27
CA GLU A 261 -11.05 8.26 -27.53
C GLU A 261 -11.95 9.00 -26.55
N VAL A 262 -11.59 9.03 -25.26
CA VAL A 262 -12.36 9.74 -24.24
C VAL A 262 -12.25 11.25 -24.43
N ALA A 263 -11.07 11.79 -24.74
CA ALA A 263 -10.86 13.21 -24.98
C ALA A 263 -11.69 13.73 -26.17
N LEU A 264 -11.81 12.93 -27.23
CA LEU A 264 -12.60 13.27 -28.41
C LEU A 264 -14.12 13.31 -28.16
N SER A 265 -14.59 12.80 -27.01
CA SER A 265 -16.02 12.78 -26.66
C SER A 265 -16.57 14.11 -26.09
N ARG A 266 -15.75 15.17 -25.99
CA ARG A 266 -16.06 16.48 -25.37
C ARG A 266 -16.30 16.45 -23.86
N GLY A 267 -16.19 15.28 -23.23
CA GLY A 267 -16.43 15.10 -21.80
C GLY A 267 -15.20 15.33 -20.92
N MET A 268 -14.10 15.88 -21.46
CA MET A 268 -12.83 16.05 -20.76
C MET A 268 -12.30 17.48 -20.87
N ALA A 269 -11.91 18.06 -19.74
CA ALA A 269 -11.30 19.36 -19.65
C ALA A 269 -9.90 19.37 -20.30
N VAL A 270 -9.55 20.48 -20.95
CA VAL A 270 -8.25 20.68 -21.62
C VAL A 270 -7.08 20.52 -20.64
N GLU A 271 -7.29 20.90 -19.38
CA GLU A 271 -6.29 20.81 -18.32
C GLU A 271 -6.00 19.35 -17.94
N LEU A 272 -7.03 18.49 -17.91
CA LEU A 272 -6.86 17.05 -17.69
C LEU A 272 -6.20 16.37 -18.90
N ILE A 273 -6.58 16.75 -20.13
CA ILE A 273 -5.93 16.28 -21.37
C ILE A 273 -4.42 16.62 -21.33
N SER A 274 -4.09 17.88 -21.00
CA SER A 274 -2.70 18.35 -20.93
C SER A 274 -1.91 17.64 -19.84
N PHE A 275 -2.54 17.36 -18.69
CA PHE A 275 -1.95 16.58 -17.62
C PHE A 275 -1.64 15.14 -18.07
N LEU A 276 -2.60 14.48 -18.72
CA LEU A 276 -2.44 13.10 -19.20
C LEU A 276 -1.29 12.96 -20.21
N VAL A 277 -1.06 13.94 -21.08
CA VAL A 277 0.09 13.93 -21.99
C VAL A 277 1.40 13.95 -21.21
N LYS A 278 1.56 14.87 -20.25
CA LYS A 278 2.77 14.92 -19.40
C LYS A 278 2.95 13.64 -18.60
N LEU A 279 1.87 13.05 -18.11
CA LEU A 279 1.92 11.78 -17.38
C LEU A 279 2.35 10.65 -18.31
N THR A 280 1.85 10.60 -19.54
CA THR A 280 2.25 9.62 -20.54
C THR A 280 3.74 9.71 -20.86
N GLU A 281 4.27 10.93 -21.03
CA GLU A 281 5.71 11.16 -21.21
C GLU A 281 6.52 10.62 -20.03
N LEU A 282 6.10 10.93 -18.79
CA LEU A 282 6.75 10.45 -17.58
C LEU A 282 6.73 8.93 -17.48
N ILE A 283 5.58 8.29 -17.69
CA ILE A 283 5.46 6.83 -17.61
C ILE A 283 6.30 6.14 -18.69
N THR A 284 6.32 6.69 -19.90
CA THR A 284 7.16 6.17 -20.99
C THR A 284 8.64 6.27 -20.63
N TRP A 285 9.08 7.42 -20.09
CA TRP A 285 10.46 7.60 -19.64
C TRP A 285 10.85 6.59 -18.56
N ILE A 286 9.98 6.36 -17.57
CA ILE A 286 10.23 5.36 -16.53
C ILE A 286 10.35 3.96 -17.15
N ALA A 287 9.44 3.56 -18.03
CA ALA A 287 9.49 2.26 -18.71
C ALA A 287 10.80 2.07 -19.51
N THR A 288 11.33 3.12 -20.13
CA THR A 288 12.62 3.04 -20.84
C THR A 288 13.80 2.82 -19.90
N LEU A 289 13.79 3.41 -18.70
CA LEU A 289 14.84 3.21 -17.70
C LEU A 289 14.88 1.77 -17.18
N GLU A 290 13.71 1.16 -16.99
CA GLU A 290 13.60 -0.24 -16.56
C GLU A 290 14.21 -1.20 -17.58
N ASN A 291 13.88 -1.00 -18.86
CA ASN A 291 14.40 -1.82 -19.96
C ASN A 291 15.92 -1.67 -20.14
N ALA A 292 16.47 -0.49 -19.86
CA ALA A 292 17.91 -0.25 -19.87
C ALA A 292 18.64 -0.89 -18.67
N GLY A 293 18.03 -0.86 -17.48
CA GLY A 293 18.60 -1.45 -16.26
C GLY A 293 18.60 -2.98 -16.24
N GLY A 294 17.64 -3.62 -16.91
CA GLY A 294 17.51 -5.09 -16.96
C GLY A 294 18.55 -5.83 -17.82
N GLN A 295 19.28 -5.13 -18.69
CA GLN A 295 20.29 -5.76 -19.57
C GLN A 295 21.70 -5.83 -18.97
N SER A 296 21.93 -5.34 -17.74
CA SER A 296 23.28 -5.24 -17.15
C SER A 296 23.75 -6.50 -16.38
N THR A 297 22.98 -7.59 -16.34
CA THR A 297 23.31 -8.79 -15.54
C THR A 297 23.56 -10.08 -16.32
N THR A 298 23.65 -10.04 -17.66
CA THR A 298 24.08 -11.22 -18.43
C THR A 298 25.29 -10.92 -19.31
N ALA A 299 26.44 -11.42 -18.84
CA ALA A 299 27.66 -11.81 -19.54
C ALA A 299 28.28 -10.87 -20.60
N GLY A 300 29.61 -10.72 -20.47
CA GLY A 300 30.46 -10.11 -21.49
C GLY A 300 30.31 -10.75 -22.88
N THR A 301 30.86 -10.01 -23.85
CA THR A 301 31.04 -10.37 -25.27
C THR A 301 29.77 -10.51 -26.12
N ALA A 302 29.27 -9.37 -26.62
CA ALA A 302 29.31 -9.04 -28.05
C ALA A 302 28.73 -7.64 -28.28
N ALA A 303 29.59 -6.73 -28.74
CA ALA A 303 29.18 -5.43 -29.25
C ALA A 303 28.31 -5.63 -30.50
N SER A 304 27.04 -5.21 -30.44
CA SER A 304 26.28 -4.87 -31.63
C SER A 304 25.90 -3.41 -31.55
N ALA A 305 26.65 -2.60 -32.30
CA ALA A 305 26.33 -1.22 -32.61
C ALA A 305 24.90 -1.13 -33.17
N ARG A 306 23.99 -0.56 -32.39
CA ARG A 306 22.81 0.12 -32.92
C ARG A 306 22.89 1.58 -32.52
N ALA A 307 22.61 2.41 -33.51
CA ALA A 307 22.85 3.83 -33.56
C ALA A 307 22.30 4.58 -32.35
N SER A 308 23.04 5.59 -31.96
CA SER A 308 22.77 6.60 -30.95
C SER A 308 21.39 7.22 -31.11
N GLU A 309 20.37 6.65 -30.48
CA GLU A 309 19.19 7.43 -30.11
C GLU A 309 19.60 8.35 -28.95
N PRO A 310 19.30 9.66 -29.03
CA PRO A 310 19.55 10.54 -27.90
C PRO A 310 18.76 10.01 -26.70
N ALA A 311 19.45 9.80 -25.58
CA ALA A 311 18.81 9.34 -24.35
C ALA A 311 17.58 10.21 -24.06
N PRO A 312 16.41 9.62 -23.76
CA PRO A 312 15.18 10.36 -23.62
C PRO A 312 15.36 11.43 -22.54
N SER A 313 15.15 12.69 -22.93
CA SER A 313 15.29 13.83 -22.03
C SER A 313 14.36 13.63 -20.83
N ARG A 314 14.90 13.83 -19.63
CA ARG A 314 14.13 13.70 -18.39
C ARG A 314 12.89 14.60 -18.47
N PRO A 315 11.68 14.08 -18.24
CA PRO A 315 10.46 14.88 -18.23
C PRO A 315 10.50 15.92 -17.11
N ASP A 316 9.86 17.07 -17.35
CA ASP A 316 9.70 18.13 -16.35
C ASP A 316 8.88 17.67 -15.14
N MET A 317 7.92 16.75 -15.36
CA MET A 317 7.04 16.25 -14.33
C MET A 317 7.67 15.08 -13.58
N THR A 318 7.59 15.10 -12.25
CA THR A 318 7.91 13.95 -11.39
C THR A 318 6.64 13.24 -10.92
N ILE A 319 6.75 11.99 -10.46
CA ILE A 319 5.60 11.25 -9.94
C ILE A 319 5.01 11.92 -8.68
N GLN A 320 5.84 12.51 -7.83
CA GLN A 320 5.38 13.29 -6.68
C GLN A 320 4.58 14.52 -7.13
N ARG A 321 5.06 15.21 -8.17
CA ARG A 321 4.34 16.34 -8.76
C ARG A 321 3.01 15.90 -9.37
N ALA A 322 2.98 14.74 -10.04
CA ALA A 322 1.76 14.18 -10.59
C ALA A 322 0.73 13.84 -9.50
N ILE A 323 1.14 13.23 -8.39
CA ILE A 323 0.27 12.95 -7.22
C ILE A 323 -0.32 14.25 -6.68
N TYR A 324 0.52 15.27 -6.51
CA TYR A 324 0.07 16.57 -6.01
C TYR A 324 -0.90 17.27 -6.98
N ASP A 325 -0.59 17.31 -8.27
CA ASP A 325 -1.46 17.92 -9.29
C ASP A 325 -2.82 17.19 -9.39
N LEU A 326 -2.84 15.86 -9.24
CA LEU A 326 -4.08 15.07 -9.18
C LEU A 326 -4.92 15.39 -7.93
N GLN A 327 -4.29 15.59 -6.77
CA GLN A 327 -5.00 16.05 -5.57
C GLN A 327 -5.63 17.42 -5.79
N CYS A 328 -4.94 18.35 -6.45
CA CYS A 328 -5.49 19.65 -6.82
C CYS A 328 -6.64 19.52 -7.82
N LEU A 329 -6.50 18.66 -8.84
CA LEU A 329 -7.58 18.39 -9.80
C LEU A 329 -8.85 17.86 -9.12
N LEU A 330 -8.72 16.99 -8.11
CA LEU A 330 -9.86 16.49 -7.34
C LEU A 330 -10.59 17.56 -6.53
N ALA A 331 -9.96 18.71 -6.26
CA ALA A 331 -10.60 19.84 -5.59
C ALA A 331 -11.45 20.71 -6.53
N LEU A 332 -11.36 20.47 -7.85
CA LEU A 332 -12.12 21.20 -8.87
C LEU A 332 -13.47 20.51 -9.16
N PRO A 333 -14.46 21.24 -9.72
CA PRO A 333 -15.75 20.69 -10.10
C PRO A 333 -15.66 19.84 -11.38
N LEU A 334 -15.10 18.63 -11.25
CA LEU A 334 -14.97 17.65 -12.32
C LEU A 334 -16.33 17.02 -12.67
N THR A 335 -16.51 16.65 -13.93
CA THR A 335 -17.64 15.77 -14.29
C THR A 335 -17.49 14.40 -13.61
N PRO A 336 -18.58 13.63 -13.42
CA PRO A 336 -18.49 12.29 -12.84
C PRO A 336 -17.44 11.37 -13.50
N PRO A 337 -17.35 11.22 -14.85
CA PRO A 337 -16.32 10.39 -15.46
C PRO A 337 -14.90 10.89 -15.21
N GLU A 338 -14.65 12.20 -15.30
CA GLU A 338 -13.33 12.77 -15.01
C GLU A 338 -12.94 12.57 -13.55
N GLY A 339 -13.87 12.75 -12.62
CA GLY A 339 -13.64 12.49 -11.21
C GLY A 339 -13.16 11.05 -10.97
N GLN A 340 -13.68 10.08 -11.71
CA GLN A 340 -13.25 8.68 -11.60
C GLN A 340 -11.88 8.45 -12.21
N MET A 341 -11.64 9.06 -13.37
CA MET A 341 -10.33 9.03 -14.01
C MET A 341 -9.26 9.62 -13.11
N VAL A 342 -9.48 10.81 -12.52
CA VAL A 342 -8.51 11.47 -11.64
C VAL A 342 -8.25 10.64 -10.38
N ARG A 343 -9.29 10.02 -9.78
CA ARG A 343 -9.10 9.10 -8.64
C ARG A 343 -8.28 7.87 -9.02
N ALA A 344 -8.56 7.28 -10.17
CA ALA A 344 -7.84 6.11 -10.66
C ALA A 344 -6.39 6.44 -11.04
N LEU A 345 -6.15 7.58 -11.68
CA LEU A 345 -4.81 8.10 -11.96
C LEU A 345 -4.05 8.36 -10.66
N LEU A 346 -4.72 8.87 -9.61
CA LEU A 346 -4.09 9.07 -8.31
C LEU A 346 -3.73 7.74 -7.65
N ALA A 347 -4.63 6.75 -7.68
CA ALA A 347 -4.34 5.40 -7.20
C ALA A 347 -3.17 4.75 -7.97
N PHE A 348 -3.18 4.88 -9.30
CA PHE A 348 -2.10 4.41 -10.18
C PHE A 348 -0.76 5.07 -9.83
N CYS A 349 -0.72 6.41 -9.71
CA CYS A 349 0.50 7.13 -9.38
C CYS A 349 1.02 6.80 -7.98
N LEU A 350 0.13 6.62 -7.00
CA LEU A 350 0.49 6.20 -5.65
C LEU A 350 1.10 4.80 -5.65
N HIS A 351 0.46 3.88 -6.35
CA HIS A 351 0.89 2.50 -6.45
C HIS A 351 2.26 2.39 -7.13
N LEU A 352 2.40 3.07 -8.27
CA LEU A 352 3.66 3.19 -8.98
C LEU A 352 4.75 3.86 -8.14
N TYR A 353 4.39 4.90 -7.38
CA TYR A 353 5.31 5.57 -6.47
C TYR A 353 5.83 4.63 -5.39
N ASN A 354 4.95 3.77 -4.84
CA ASN A 354 5.32 2.76 -3.87
C ASN A 354 6.36 1.81 -4.46
N GLU A 355 6.06 1.22 -5.63
CA GLU A 355 6.94 0.29 -6.33
C GLU A 355 8.30 0.87 -6.71
N MET A 356 8.35 2.17 -6.93
CA MET A 356 9.60 2.84 -7.24
C MET A 356 10.40 3.16 -5.99
N THR A 357 9.74 3.55 -4.89
CA THR A 357 10.39 4.17 -3.72
C THR A 357 10.45 3.27 -2.49
N PHE A 358 9.91 3.73 -1.36
CA PHE A 358 9.78 2.95 -0.14
C PHE A 358 8.35 2.44 -0.09
N HIS A 359 8.21 1.16 0.24
CA HIS A 359 6.90 0.55 0.40
C HIS A 359 6.16 1.13 1.63
N ILE A 360 5.43 2.21 1.45
CA ILE A 360 4.59 2.82 2.49
C ILE A 360 3.19 2.18 2.40
N PRO A 361 2.54 1.86 3.53
CA PRO A 361 1.14 1.44 3.52
C PRO A 361 0.23 2.51 2.89
N LEU A 362 -0.32 2.25 1.70
CA LEU A 362 -1.17 3.18 0.96
C LEU A 362 -2.66 3.07 1.31
N ALA A 363 -3.02 2.19 2.23
CA ALA A 363 -4.41 2.00 2.65
C ALA A 363 -5.13 3.31 2.99
N ARG A 364 -4.43 4.23 3.67
CA ARG A 364 -4.98 5.51 4.11
C ARG A 364 -5.33 6.45 2.95
N PRO A 365 -4.42 6.76 2.00
CA PRO A 365 -4.78 7.55 0.83
C PRO A 365 -5.72 6.83 -0.14
N LEU A 366 -5.66 5.49 -0.24
CA LEU A 366 -6.47 4.73 -1.19
C LEU A 366 -7.91 4.49 -0.74
N ARG A 367 -8.17 4.29 0.56
CA ARG A 367 -9.51 3.94 1.07
C ARG A 367 -10.59 4.97 0.69
N PRO A 368 -10.38 6.29 0.89
CA PRO A 368 -11.36 7.28 0.46
C PRO A 368 -11.56 7.30 -1.07
N LEU A 369 -10.51 7.05 -1.84
CA LEU A 369 -10.61 6.96 -3.30
C LEU A 369 -11.48 5.78 -3.71
N LEU A 370 -11.27 4.60 -3.11
CA LEU A 370 -12.04 3.38 -3.37
C LEU A 370 -13.51 3.51 -2.96
N GLU A 371 -13.77 4.07 -1.78
CA GLU A 371 -15.13 4.26 -1.27
C GLU A 371 -15.95 5.19 -2.16
N VAL A 372 -15.35 6.32 -2.56
CA VAL A 372 -15.99 7.28 -3.46
C VAL A 372 -16.11 6.74 -4.89
N PHE A 373 -15.10 6.00 -5.36
CA PHE A 373 -15.13 5.32 -6.67
C PHE A 373 -16.31 4.34 -6.75
N THR A 374 -16.54 3.59 -5.67
CA THR A 374 -17.62 2.61 -5.59
C THR A 374 -18.99 3.27 -5.41
N ALA A 375 -19.09 4.32 -4.59
CA ALA A 375 -20.36 4.98 -4.25
C ALA A 375 -21.00 5.69 -5.46
N HIS A 376 -20.20 6.30 -6.33
CA HIS A 376 -20.71 7.08 -7.48
C HIS A 376 -21.13 6.24 -8.70
N HIS A 377 -21.03 4.90 -8.66
CA HIS A 377 -21.34 4.03 -9.80
C HIS A 377 -22.59 3.16 -9.60
N THR A 378 -23.74 3.80 -9.38
CA THR A 378 -25.05 3.15 -9.55
C THR A 378 -25.36 2.89 -11.02
N GLU A 379 -24.91 3.74 -11.95
CA GLU A 379 -25.12 3.60 -13.38
C GLU A 379 -23.79 3.59 -14.16
N LEU A 380 -23.62 2.57 -15.00
CA LEU A 380 -22.47 2.45 -15.90
C LEU A 380 -22.72 3.29 -17.16
N PRO A 381 -21.71 4.04 -17.65
CA PRO A 381 -21.88 4.87 -18.84
C PRO A 381 -22.25 4.02 -20.05
N ARG A 382 -23.11 4.54 -20.93
CA ARG A 382 -23.52 3.84 -22.16
C ARG A 382 -22.42 3.72 -23.21
N PRO A 383 -21.57 4.75 -23.46
CA PRO A 383 -20.57 4.66 -24.52
C PRO A 383 -19.48 3.61 -24.24
N PRO A 384 -19.10 2.78 -25.23
CA PRO A 384 -18.17 1.67 -25.04
C PRO A 384 -16.76 2.13 -24.68
N TRP A 385 -16.25 3.21 -25.29
CA TRP A 385 -14.92 3.77 -24.96
C TRP A 385 -14.84 4.23 -23.50
N LEU A 386 -15.92 4.80 -22.97
CA LEU A 386 -15.97 5.25 -21.59
C LEU A 386 -16.09 4.08 -20.60
N GLN A 387 -16.79 2.99 -20.97
CA GLN A 387 -16.78 1.75 -20.20
C GLN A 387 -15.38 1.12 -20.13
N ARG A 388 -14.64 1.13 -21.25
CA ARG A 388 -13.24 0.65 -21.30
C ARG A 388 -12.31 1.49 -20.44
N CYS A 389 -12.44 2.82 -20.48
CA CYS A 389 -11.69 3.72 -19.61
C CYS A 389 -12.02 3.47 -18.13
N LEU A 390 -13.30 3.32 -17.78
CA LEU A 390 -13.69 2.95 -16.42
C LEU A 390 -13.20 1.57 -16.00
N TYR A 391 -13.08 0.64 -16.93
CA TYR A 391 -12.54 -0.68 -16.64
C TYR A 391 -11.06 -0.62 -16.31
N TRP A 392 -10.29 0.16 -17.06
CA TRP A 392 -8.92 0.50 -16.70
C TRP A 392 -8.86 1.18 -15.33
N CYS A 393 -9.73 2.16 -15.07
CA CYS A 393 -9.80 2.85 -13.78
C CYS A 393 -10.07 1.88 -12.63
N ALA A 394 -11.02 0.96 -12.80
CA ALA A 394 -11.38 -0.03 -11.79
C ALA A 394 -10.24 -1.03 -11.55
N MET A 395 -9.50 -1.42 -12.59
CA MET A 395 -8.36 -2.32 -12.49
C MET A 395 -7.22 -1.69 -11.69
N VAL A 396 -6.84 -0.44 -12.01
CA VAL A 396 -5.71 0.21 -11.31
C VAL A 396 -6.05 0.55 -9.86
N VAL A 397 -7.30 0.91 -9.57
CA VAL A 397 -7.76 1.14 -8.19
C VAL A 397 -7.77 -0.18 -7.41
N ALA A 398 -8.26 -1.26 -8.01
CA ALA A 398 -8.27 -2.57 -7.38
C ALA A 398 -6.86 -3.11 -7.13
N GLY A 399 -5.98 -3.00 -8.14
CA GLY A 399 -4.56 -3.36 -8.04
C GLY A 399 -3.84 -2.62 -6.93
N ALA A 400 -4.01 -1.29 -6.86
CA ALA A 400 -3.41 -0.49 -5.80
C ALA A 400 -3.90 -0.88 -4.40
N TRP A 401 -5.18 -1.24 -4.28
CA TRP A 401 -5.79 -1.63 -3.00
C TRP A 401 -5.40 -3.03 -2.57
N ASP A 402 -5.38 -4.02 -3.46
CA ASP A 402 -5.16 -5.44 -3.12
C ASP A 402 -3.74 -5.73 -2.65
N THR A 403 -2.79 -4.82 -2.87
CA THR A 403 -1.43 -4.89 -2.32
C THR A 403 -1.34 -4.42 -0.86
N GLN A 404 -2.42 -3.85 -0.30
CA GLN A 404 -2.41 -3.32 1.06
C GLN A 404 -2.63 -4.41 2.12
N ILE A 405 -2.00 -4.25 3.29
CA ILE A 405 -2.06 -5.23 4.39
C ILE A 405 -3.50 -5.41 4.93
N ASP A 406 -4.32 -4.38 4.83
CA ASP A 406 -5.72 -4.32 5.28
C ASP A 406 -6.73 -4.42 4.13
N ALA A 407 -6.27 -4.82 2.94
CA ALA A 407 -7.12 -4.95 1.77
C ALA A 407 -8.24 -5.97 2.00
N SER A 408 -9.48 -5.56 1.73
CA SER A 408 -10.62 -6.48 1.63
C SER A 408 -11.09 -6.61 0.17
N PRO A 409 -11.12 -7.84 -0.39
CA PRO A 409 -11.45 -8.07 -1.80
C PRO A 409 -12.94 -7.86 -2.15
N GLU A 410 -13.81 -7.69 -1.15
CA GLU A 410 -15.25 -7.46 -1.32
C GLU A 410 -15.59 -6.05 -1.83
N ARG A 411 -14.60 -5.16 -1.94
CA ARG A 411 -14.80 -3.74 -2.27
C ARG A 411 -14.73 -3.42 -3.77
N HIS A 412 -14.45 -4.40 -4.64
CA HIS A 412 -14.23 -4.18 -6.08
C HIS A 412 -15.49 -4.26 -6.95
N VAL A 413 -16.59 -3.68 -6.48
CA VAL A 413 -17.93 -3.83 -7.11
C VAL A 413 -17.96 -3.32 -8.55
N VAL A 414 -17.28 -2.20 -8.83
CA VAL A 414 -17.25 -1.60 -10.17
C VAL A 414 -16.48 -2.49 -11.15
N LEU A 415 -15.35 -3.05 -10.73
CA LEU A 415 -14.56 -3.99 -11.51
C LEU A 415 -15.38 -5.23 -11.87
N ASP A 416 -16.05 -5.82 -10.88
CA ASP A 416 -16.86 -7.03 -11.07
C ASP A 416 -18.03 -6.79 -12.05
N ARG A 417 -18.70 -5.63 -11.96
CA ARG A 417 -19.78 -5.24 -12.88
C ARG A 417 -19.31 -5.04 -14.31
N LEU A 418 -18.16 -4.37 -14.49
CA LEU A 418 -17.58 -4.13 -15.81
C LEU A 418 -17.06 -5.42 -16.44
N ALA A 419 -16.38 -6.26 -15.66
CA ALA A 419 -15.89 -7.57 -16.10
C ALA A 419 -17.02 -8.49 -16.57
N ALA A 420 -18.21 -8.39 -15.97
CA ALA A 420 -19.38 -9.16 -16.39
C ALA A 420 -19.96 -8.71 -17.75
N ARG A 421 -19.72 -7.46 -18.16
CA ARG A 421 -20.33 -6.83 -19.34
C ARG A 421 -19.40 -6.74 -20.54
N LEU A 422 -18.11 -6.46 -20.31
CA LEU A 422 -17.16 -6.23 -21.38
C LEU A 422 -16.70 -7.55 -22.01
N PRO A 423 -16.73 -7.70 -23.36
CA PRO A 423 -16.23 -8.90 -24.02
C PRO A 423 -14.72 -9.09 -23.81
N GLU A 424 -13.96 -7.99 -23.74
CA GLU A 424 -12.50 -8.00 -23.53
C GLU A 424 -12.11 -8.56 -22.14
N ALA A 425 -13.03 -8.53 -21.16
CA ALA A 425 -12.78 -9.02 -19.81
C ALA A 425 -12.80 -10.57 -19.67
N ARG A 426 -13.04 -11.31 -20.77
CA ARG A 426 -13.21 -12.78 -20.74
C ARG A 426 -11.90 -13.53 -20.59
N SER A 427 -10.81 -12.98 -21.10
CA SER A 427 -9.47 -13.55 -21.03
C SER A 427 -8.48 -12.48 -20.57
N TRP A 428 -7.41 -12.91 -19.90
CA TRP A 428 -6.35 -11.99 -19.50
C TRP A 428 -5.68 -11.36 -20.71
N ALA A 429 -5.42 -12.12 -21.78
CA ALA A 429 -4.79 -11.62 -23.00
C ALA A 429 -5.57 -10.45 -23.63
N ASP A 430 -6.90 -10.58 -23.74
CA ASP A 430 -7.76 -9.50 -24.26
C ASP A 430 -7.83 -8.32 -23.29
N THR A 431 -7.84 -8.61 -21.98
CA THR A 431 -7.82 -7.58 -20.93
C THR A 431 -6.52 -6.79 -20.96
N GLU A 432 -5.38 -7.46 -21.03
CA GLU A 432 -4.05 -6.85 -21.14
C GLU A 432 -3.95 -5.98 -22.40
N ALA A 433 -4.36 -6.51 -23.55
CA ALA A 433 -4.38 -5.76 -24.81
C ALA A 433 -5.24 -4.49 -24.69
N LEU A 434 -6.37 -4.56 -23.99
CA LEU A 434 -7.18 -3.39 -23.68
C LEU A 434 -6.49 -2.41 -22.72
N MET A 435 -5.89 -2.89 -21.63
CA MET A 435 -5.21 -2.05 -20.64
C MET A 435 -4.01 -1.31 -21.24
N ARG A 436 -3.27 -1.94 -22.17
CA ARG A 436 -2.15 -1.33 -22.91
C ARG A 436 -2.56 -0.15 -23.80
N LYS A 437 -3.86 0.05 -24.08
CA LYS A 437 -4.35 1.25 -24.76
C LYS A 437 -4.39 2.49 -23.86
N PHE A 438 -4.19 2.33 -22.56
CA PHE A 438 -4.12 3.40 -21.56
C PHE A 438 -2.69 3.51 -21.00
N LEU A 439 -2.51 4.00 -19.78
CA LEU A 439 -1.22 3.95 -19.11
C LEU A 439 -0.92 2.53 -18.64
N TRP A 440 0.28 2.06 -18.98
CA TRP A 440 0.74 0.70 -18.71
C TRP A 440 2.19 0.71 -18.23
N VAL A 441 2.48 -0.08 -17.21
CA VAL A 441 3.85 -0.34 -16.72
C VAL A 441 3.96 -1.83 -16.43
N ASP A 442 4.94 -2.51 -17.02
CA ASP A 442 5.03 -3.97 -16.97
C ASP A 442 5.19 -4.49 -15.52
N ARG A 443 5.86 -3.74 -14.63
CA ARG A 443 5.97 -4.11 -13.20
C ARG A 443 4.63 -4.26 -12.46
N LEU A 444 3.58 -3.59 -12.94
CA LEU A 444 2.25 -3.63 -12.32
C LEU A 444 1.35 -4.70 -12.95
N ALA A 445 1.78 -5.31 -14.06
CA ALA A 445 0.98 -6.23 -14.85
C ALA A 445 0.58 -7.48 -14.06
N ASP A 446 1.54 -8.06 -13.30
CA ASP A 446 1.31 -9.26 -12.51
C ASP A 446 0.22 -9.05 -11.44
N GLU A 447 0.25 -7.89 -10.78
CA GLU A 447 -0.72 -7.54 -9.74
C GLU A 447 -2.11 -7.29 -10.35
N TRP A 448 -2.17 -6.65 -11.52
CA TRP A 448 -3.42 -6.46 -12.25
C TRP A 448 -3.98 -7.79 -12.74
N GLU A 449 -3.13 -8.74 -13.14
CA GLU A 449 -3.57 -10.09 -13.51
C GLU A 449 -4.16 -10.83 -12.30
N VAL A 450 -3.51 -10.75 -11.13
CA VAL A 450 -4.04 -11.34 -9.89
C VAL A 450 -5.41 -10.75 -9.55
N CYS A 451 -5.57 -9.43 -9.64
CA CYS A 451 -6.84 -8.74 -9.42
C CYS A 451 -7.92 -9.18 -10.41
N TRP A 452 -7.56 -9.27 -11.69
CA TRP A 452 -8.45 -9.75 -12.75
C TRP A 452 -8.89 -11.20 -12.51
N ARG A 453 -7.95 -12.10 -12.15
CA ARG A 453 -8.25 -13.50 -11.85
C ARG A 453 -9.21 -13.62 -10.66
N ALA A 454 -9.02 -12.80 -9.63
CA ALA A 454 -9.90 -12.74 -8.47
C ALA A 454 -11.32 -12.27 -8.87
N ALA A 455 -11.44 -11.21 -9.68
CA ALA A 455 -12.72 -10.73 -10.20
C ALA A 455 -13.41 -11.79 -11.08
N ALA A 456 -12.68 -12.40 -12.01
CA ALA A 456 -13.19 -13.46 -12.87
C ALA A 456 -13.69 -14.67 -12.06
N PHE A 457 -12.99 -15.05 -11.00
CA PHE A 457 -13.42 -16.11 -10.09
C PHE A 457 -14.73 -15.74 -9.37
N ARG A 458 -14.86 -14.52 -8.84
CA ARG A 458 -16.09 -14.02 -8.20
C ARG A 458 -17.27 -14.04 -9.18
N SER A 459 -17.09 -13.53 -10.40
CA SER A 459 -18.14 -13.53 -11.43
C SER A 459 -18.58 -14.96 -11.80
N ARG A 460 -17.65 -15.92 -11.93
CA ARG A 460 -17.97 -17.32 -12.20
C ARG A 460 -18.77 -17.95 -11.06
N ARG A 461 -18.42 -17.66 -9.80
CA ARG A 461 -19.15 -18.13 -8.61
C ARG A 461 -20.56 -17.56 -8.55
N GLN A 462 -20.73 -16.26 -8.80
CA GLN A 462 -22.05 -15.62 -8.84
C GLN A 462 -22.93 -16.21 -9.93
N ARG A 463 -22.40 -16.47 -11.14
CA ARG A 463 -23.16 -17.12 -12.21
C ARG A 463 -23.61 -18.53 -11.81
N ARG A 464 -22.74 -19.34 -11.21
CA ARG A 464 -23.09 -20.69 -10.75
C ARG A 464 -24.13 -20.67 -9.62
N GLY A 465 -24.00 -19.76 -8.66
CA GLY A 465 -24.97 -19.60 -7.57
C GLY A 465 -26.34 -19.10 -8.07
N ALA A 466 -26.36 -18.14 -9.00
CA ALA A 466 -27.59 -17.67 -9.64
C ALA A 466 -28.26 -18.75 -10.49
N SER A 467 -27.50 -19.57 -11.21
CA SER A 467 -28.02 -20.72 -11.95
C SER A 467 -28.62 -21.80 -11.03
N GLN A 468 -28.01 -22.05 -9.87
CA GLN A 468 -28.56 -22.97 -8.87
C GLN A 468 -29.86 -22.44 -8.24
N MET A 469 -29.93 -21.15 -7.90
CA MET A 469 -31.16 -20.55 -7.38
C MET A 469 -32.27 -20.49 -8.44
N ALA A 470 -31.94 -20.14 -9.70
CA ALA A 470 -32.91 -20.16 -10.80
C ALA A 470 -33.44 -21.57 -11.08
N SER A 471 -32.58 -22.60 -10.98
CA SER A 471 -32.98 -24.01 -11.09
C SER A 471 -33.88 -24.44 -9.94
N LEU A 472 -33.63 -24.00 -8.71
CA LEU A 472 -34.51 -24.25 -7.56
C LEU A 472 -35.85 -23.53 -7.69
N SER A 473 -35.85 -22.28 -8.18
CA SER A 473 -37.08 -21.54 -8.46
C SER A 473 -37.91 -22.21 -9.57
N HIS A 474 -37.28 -22.75 -10.61
CA HIS A 474 -37.97 -23.49 -11.66
C HIS A 474 -38.57 -24.80 -11.14
N LEU A 475 -37.84 -25.55 -10.31
CA LEU A 475 -38.33 -26.77 -9.66
C LEU A 475 -39.50 -26.48 -8.70
N LEU A 476 -39.46 -25.37 -7.96
CA LEU A 476 -40.57 -24.97 -7.08
C LEU A 476 -41.81 -24.56 -7.89
N ILE A 477 -41.64 -23.88 -9.03
CA ILE A 477 -42.75 -23.48 -9.92
C ILE A 477 -43.32 -24.69 -10.67
N GLU A 478 -42.51 -25.66 -11.09
CA GLU A 478 -42.97 -26.93 -11.68
C GLU A 478 -43.72 -27.77 -10.66
N SER A 479 -43.22 -27.87 -9.41
CA SER A 479 -43.92 -28.59 -8.35
C SER A 479 -45.28 -27.98 -7.99
N ALA A 480 -45.41 -26.64 -8.07
CA ALA A 480 -46.69 -25.95 -7.86
C ALA A 480 -47.68 -26.18 -9.02
N ARG A 481 -47.18 -26.25 -10.27
CA ARG A 481 -48.02 -26.53 -11.44
C ARG A 481 -48.51 -27.98 -11.49
N GLU A 482 -47.67 -28.94 -11.10
CA GLU A 482 -48.08 -30.35 -11.02
C GLU A 482 -49.15 -30.58 -9.93
N SER A 483 -49.10 -29.82 -8.83
CA SER A 483 -50.15 -29.86 -7.80
C SER A 483 -51.49 -29.26 -8.22
N GLU A 484 -51.52 -28.25 -9.10
CA GLU A 484 -52.78 -27.67 -9.61
C GLU A 484 -53.44 -28.54 -10.70
N THR A 485 -52.64 -29.27 -11.49
CA THR A 485 -53.19 -30.22 -12.48
C THR A 485 -53.71 -31.51 -11.86
N SER A 486 -53.26 -31.87 -10.65
CA SER A 486 -53.73 -33.06 -9.93
C SER A 486 -55.05 -32.84 -9.17
N SER A 487 -55.50 -31.60 -8.96
CA SER A 487 -56.73 -31.32 -8.17
C SER A 487 -57.96 -31.00 -9.02
N SER A 488 -57.91 -31.21 -10.34
CA SER A 488 -59.02 -30.94 -11.28
C SER A 488 -59.58 -32.19 -11.96
N VAL A 489 -59.21 -33.38 -11.47
CA VAL A 489 -59.85 -34.66 -11.83
C VAL A 489 -60.23 -35.40 -10.55
N GLU A 490 -61.29 -34.91 -9.89
CA GLU A 490 -62.20 -35.70 -9.05
C GLU A 490 -63.63 -35.15 -9.19
#